data_AF-A0A974H908-F1
#
_entry.id   AF-A0A974H908-F1
#
_cell.length_a   1.000
_cell.length_b   1.000
_cell.length_c   1.000
_cell.angle_alpha   90.00
_cell.angle_beta   90.00
_cell.angle_gamma   90.00
#
_symmetry.space_group_name_H-M   'P 1'
#
loop_
_entity.id
_entity.type
_entity.pdbx_description
1 polymer ?
#
loop_
_entity_poly.entity_id
_entity_poly.type
_entity_poly.pdbx_seq_one_letter_code
_entity_poly.pdbx_strand_id
1 'polypeptide(L)'
;MSDNDDIEVESDEDSSRFPYSADKRAHHNALERKRRDHIKDSFHGLRDSVPALQGEKASRAQILDKATEYIQYMRRKNHTHQQDIDDLKRQNALLEQQEPNQITFQQNLGAKFLDVQSFKEVRALEKAKSSSQLQSNYSSSESETEEPQSRKKLRMDAS
;
A
#
# COMPACT_ATOMS: atom_id res chain seq x y z
N MET A 1 -30.82 -9.93 57.32
CA MET A 1 -30.73 -10.84 58.48
C MET A 1 -29.33 -11.40 58.49
N SER A 2 -28.69 -11.36 59.65
CA SER A 2 -27.29 -11.68 59.90
C SER A 2 -27.25 -13.10 60.44
N ASP A 3 -26.76 -14.05 59.66
CA ASP A 3 -26.51 -15.40 60.14
C ASP A 3 -24.99 -15.57 60.19
N ASN A 4 -24.50 -15.27 61.40
CA ASN A 4 -23.13 -15.39 61.82
C ASN A 4 -22.97 -16.83 62.31
N ASP A 5 -22.53 -17.73 61.44
CA ASP A 5 -22.16 -19.10 61.85
C ASP A 5 -20.85 -19.03 62.65
N ASP A 6 -21.00 -18.93 63.96
CA ASP A 6 -19.93 -19.17 64.94
C ASP A 6 -19.43 -20.61 64.78
N ILE A 7 -18.35 -20.77 64.01
CA ILE A 7 -17.54 -21.99 64.04
C ILE A 7 -16.78 -21.95 65.36
N GLU A 8 -17.33 -22.63 66.37
CA GLU A 8 -16.61 -23.01 67.58
C GLU A 8 -15.46 -23.94 67.19
N VAL A 9 -14.26 -23.38 67.04
CA VAL A 9 -13.03 -24.15 66.97
C VAL A 9 -12.74 -24.65 68.38
N GLU A 10 -13.25 -25.84 68.72
CA GLU A 10 -12.80 -26.62 69.87
C GLU A 10 -11.28 -26.73 69.79
N SER A 11 -10.62 -25.91 70.61
CA SER A 11 -9.19 -25.92 70.78
C SER A 11 -8.89 -27.02 71.77
N ASP A 12 -8.76 -28.26 71.27
CA ASP A 12 -8.23 -29.37 72.05
C ASP A 12 -6.85 -28.99 72.59
N GLU A 13 -6.86 -28.59 73.86
CA GLU A 13 -5.71 -28.53 74.74
C GLU A 13 -5.22 -29.96 74.99
N ASP A 14 -4.44 -30.51 74.06
CA ASP A 14 -3.49 -31.56 74.41
C ASP A 14 -2.09 -31.24 73.88
N SER A 15 -1.23 -30.95 74.84
CA SER A 15 0.17 -30.60 74.69
C SER A 15 1.01 -31.84 74.37
N SER A 16 0.74 -32.44 73.21
CA SER A 16 1.52 -33.54 72.60
C SER A 16 1.83 -33.27 71.09
N ARG A 17 1.68 -32.01 70.66
CA ARG A 17 1.48 -31.55 69.26
C ARG A 17 2.72 -31.05 68.49
N PHE A 18 3.93 -31.45 68.87
CA PHE A 18 5.18 -30.87 68.35
C PHE A 18 5.66 -31.35 66.96
N PRO A 19 5.41 -32.57 66.46
CA PRO A 19 5.88 -32.98 65.12
C PRO A 19 5.03 -32.39 63.96
N TYR A 20 3.71 -32.32 64.14
CA TYR A 20 2.78 -32.00 63.05
C TYR A 20 2.78 -30.51 62.64
N SER A 21 3.15 -29.62 63.56
CA SER A 21 3.29 -28.19 63.28
C SER A 21 4.59 -27.87 62.52
N ALA A 22 5.66 -28.64 62.78
CA ALA A 22 6.93 -28.54 62.07
C ALA A 22 6.77 -28.97 60.60
N ASP A 23 6.03 -30.05 60.34
CA ASP A 23 5.74 -30.52 58.98
C ASP A 23 4.89 -29.53 58.18
N LYS A 24 3.85 -28.95 58.79
CA LYS A 24 3.06 -27.87 58.16
C LYS A 24 3.93 -26.66 57.81
N ARG A 25 4.84 -26.27 58.71
CA ARG A 25 5.78 -25.15 58.48
C ARG A 25 6.78 -25.48 57.37
N ALA A 26 7.30 -26.71 57.33
CA ALA A 26 8.21 -27.17 56.30
C ALA A 26 7.54 -27.19 54.92
N HIS A 27 6.31 -27.70 54.84
CA HIS A 27 5.51 -27.72 53.61
C HIS A 27 5.21 -26.30 53.11
N HIS A 28 4.77 -25.39 53.98
CA HIS A 28 4.56 -23.98 53.63
C HIS A 28 5.84 -23.33 53.09
N ASN A 29 6.98 -23.54 53.75
CA ASN A 29 8.28 -23.03 53.30
C ASN A 29 8.73 -23.62 51.95
N ALA A 30 8.39 -24.88 51.67
CA ALA A 30 8.66 -25.51 50.38
C ALA A 30 7.82 -24.87 49.27
N LEU A 31 6.51 -24.67 49.49
CA LEU A 31 5.64 -24.01 48.53
C LEU A 31 6.06 -22.57 48.25
N GLU A 32 6.43 -21.81 49.28
CA GLU A 32 6.87 -20.42 49.09
C GLU A 32 8.22 -20.35 48.37
N ARG A 33 9.14 -21.28 48.59
CA ARG A 33 10.38 -21.39 47.80
C ARG A 33 10.05 -21.59 46.31
N LYS A 34 9.19 -22.57 46.00
CA LYS A 34 8.73 -22.81 44.63
C LYS A 34 8.11 -21.56 44.00
N ARG A 35 7.26 -20.84 44.74
CA ARG A 35 6.66 -19.57 44.29
C ARG A 35 7.73 -18.53 43.97
N ARG A 36 8.73 -18.36 44.84
CA ARG A 36 9.82 -17.40 44.64
C ARG A 36 10.71 -17.74 43.45
N ASP A 37 10.93 -19.03 43.17
CA ASP A 37 11.67 -19.45 41.99
C ASP A 37 10.90 -19.15 40.69
N HIS A 38 9.59 -19.40 40.66
CA HIS A 38 8.75 -19.01 39.51
C HIS A 38 8.77 -17.50 39.25
N ILE A 39 8.74 -16.69 40.31
CA ILE A 39 8.85 -15.22 40.19
C ILE A 39 10.23 -14.83 39.68
N LYS A 40 11.29 -15.48 40.18
CA LYS A 40 12.65 -15.24 39.72
C LYS A 40 12.77 -15.50 38.21
N ASP A 41 12.21 -16.60 37.72
CA ASP A 41 12.20 -16.93 36.29
C ASP A 41 11.39 -15.92 35.48
N SER A 42 10.25 -15.45 36.01
CA SER A 42 9.46 -14.38 35.39
C SER A 42 10.25 -13.07 35.27
N PHE A 43 11.05 -12.72 36.28
CA PHE A 43 11.94 -11.56 36.22
C PHE A 43 13.06 -11.73 35.19
N HIS A 44 13.61 -12.93 35.02
CA HIS A 44 14.58 -13.21 33.95
C HIS A 44 13.94 -13.03 32.58
N GLY A 45 12.76 -13.61 32.34
CA GLY A 45 12.03 -13.43 31.09
C GLY A 45 11.68 -11.97 30.79
N LEU A 46 11.30 -11.20 31.81
CA LEU A 46 11.05 -9.76 31.67
C LEU A 46 12.33 -8.99 31.30
N ARG A 47 13.44 -9.25 31.99
CA ARG A 47 14.74 -8.61 31.69
C ARG A 47 15.16 -8.87 30.25
N ASP A 48 15.06 -10.12 29.80
CA ASP A 48 15.52 -10.53 28.47
C ASP A 48 14.60 -9.97 27.35
N SER A 49 13.37 -9.56 27.69
CA SER A 49 12.43 -8.90 26.77
C SER A 49 12.65 -7.39 26.64
N VAL A 50 13.47 -6.77 27.51
CA VAL A 50 13.76 -5.34 27.50
C VAL A 50 15.16 -5.13 26.88
N PRO A 51 15.28 -4.56 25.66
CA PRO A 51 16.56 -4.49 24.95
C PRO A 51 17.69 -3.82 25.74
N ALA A 52 17.39 -2.80 26.54
CA ALA A 52 18.37 -2.07 27.35
C ALA A 52 18.93 -2.87 28.53
N LEU A 53 18.37 -4.03 28.86
CA LEU A 53 18.79 -4.88 29.97
C LEU A 53 19.36 -6.23 29.52
N GLN A 54 19.37 -6.50 28.22
CA GLN A 54 19.88 -7.76 27.67
C GLN A 54 21.38 -7.89 27.93
N GLY A 55 21.80 -9.02 28.50
CA GLY A 55 23.21 -9.28 28.81
C GLY A 55 23.76 -8.55 30.03
N GLU A 56 22.95 -7.71 30.70
CA GLU A 56 23.39 -6.95 31.87
C GLU A 56 22.84 -7.51 33.19
N LYS A 57 23.61 -7.31 34.28
CA LYS A 57 23.13 -7.59 35.63
C LYS A 57 22.25 -6.42 36.09
N ALA A 58 20.94 -6.66 36.17
CA ALA A 58 19.96 -5.68 36.62
C ALA A 58 19.25 -6.14 37.91
N SER A 59 19.05 -5.21 38.84
CA SER A 59 18.23 -5.45 40.04
C SER A 59 16.74 -5.53 39.68
N ARG A 60 15.91 -6.10 40.57
CA ARG A 60 14.45 -6.19 40.36
C ARG A 60 13.80 -4.82 40.14
N ALA A 61 14.23 -3.80 40.88
CA ALA A 61 13.72 -2.43 40.71
C ALA A 61 14.06 -1.91 39.31
N GLN A 62 15.33 -2.00 38.89
CA GLN A 62 15.75 -1.58 37.55
C GLN A 62 15.01 -2.33 36.43
N ILE A 63 14.73 -3.62 36.60
CA ILE A 63 13.94 -4.39 35.62
C ILE A 63 12.53 -3.80 35.47
N LEU A 64 11.86 -3.47 36.57
CA LEU A 64 10.52 -2.87 36.55
C LEU A 64 10.53 -1.46 35.97
N ASP A 65 11.51 -0.64 36.34
CA ASP A 65 11.65 0.73 35.86
C ASP A 65 11.89 0.75 34.34
N LYS A 66 12.87 -0.03 33.86
CA LYS A 66 13.19 -0.12 32.43
C LYS A 66 12.11 -0.79 31.61
N ALA A 67 11.41 -1.80 32.14
CA ALA A 67 10.25 -2.36 31.48
C ALA A 67 9.14 -1.31 31.31
N THR A 68 8.89 -0.52 32.35
CA THR A 68 7.89 0.57 32.31
C THR A 68 8.26 1.62 31.27
N GLU A 69 9.52 2.09 31.28
CA GLU A 69 10.05 3.02 30.28
C GLU A 69 9.91 2.46 28.86
N TYR A 70 10.26 1.18 28.67
CA TYR A 70 10.22 0.54 27.36
C TYR A 70 8.79 0.40 26.82
N ILE A 71 7.82 0.05 27.67
CA ILE A 71 6.41 0.01 27.28
C ILE A 71 5.92 1.40 26.83
N GLN A 72 6.25 2.46 27.59
CA GLN A 72 5.88 3.83 27.22
C GLN A 72 6.56 4.28 25.93
N TYR A 73 7.82 3.91 25.73
CA TYR A 73 8.55 4.16 24.49
C TYR A 73 7.89 3.47 23.30
N MET A 74 7.60 2.17 23.41
CA MET A 74 6.99 1.39 22.33
C MET A 74 5.58 1.88 21.99
N ARG A 75 4.79 2.34 22.98
CA ARG A 75 3.50 2.99 22.73
C ARG A 75 3.63 4.24 21.87
N ARG A 76 4.57 5.14 22.22
CA ARG A 76 4.84 6.35 21.43
C ARG A 76 5.34 6.02 20.03
N LYS A 77 6.29 5.09 19.93
CA LYS A 77 6.86 4.65 18.65
C LYS A 77 5.79 4.06 17.71
N ASN A 78 4.95 3.17 18.23
CA ASN A 78 3.86 2.58 17.45
C ASN A 78 2.83 3.64 17.01
N HIS A 79 2.56 4.64 17.86
CA HIS A 79 1.67 5.74 17.50
C HIS A 79 2.22 6.57 16.33
N THR A 80 3.50 6.94 16.37
CA THR A 80 4.16 7.64 15.26
C THR A 80 4.14 6.80 13.98
N HIS A 81 4.48 5.51 14.05
CA HIS A 81 4.41 4.64 12.88
C HIS A 81 2.99 4.51 12.32
N GLN A 82 1.96 4.50 13.18
CA GLN A 82 0.58 4.49 12.70
C GLN A 82 0.22 5.78 11.97
N GLN A 83 0.68 6.94 12.47
CA GLN A 83 0.51 8.23 11.78
C GLN A 83 1.21 8.21 10.42
N ASP A 84 2.45 7.73 10.35
CA ASP A 84 3.21 7.62 9.10
C ASP A 84 2.47 6.73 8.08
N ILE A 85 1.92 5.59 8.53
CA ILE A 85 1.12 4.69 7.70
C ILE A 85 -0.13 5.40 7.16
N ASP A 86 -0.83 6.15 8.01
CA ASP A 86 -2.08 6.82 7.62
C ASP A 86 -1.81 7.97 6.64
N ASP A 87 -0.72 8.72 6.84
CA ASP A 87 -0.31 9.78 5.91
C ASP A 87 0.16 9.21 4.56
N LEU A 88 0.92 8.12 4.56
CA LEU A 88 1.31 7.42 3.31
C LEU A 88 0.09 6.86 2.57
N LYS A 89 -0.89 6.30 3.29
CA LYS A 89 -2.15 5.87 2.66
C LYS A 89 -2.91 7.03 2.04
N ARG A 90 -2.96 8.20 2.70
CA ARG A 90 -3.60 9.40 2.14
C ARG A 90 -2.87 9.87 0.89
N GLN A 91 -1.54 9.90 0.90
CA GLN A 91 -0.74 10.27 -0.28
C GLN A 91 -0.95 9.30 -1.44
N ASN A 92 -0.93 7.98 -1.19
CA ASN A 92 -1.19 6.98 -2.21
C ASN A 92 -2.60 7.14 -2.82
N ALA A 93 -3.63 7.37 -1.99
CA ALA A 93 -4.98 7.60 -2.48
C ALA A 93 -5.08 8.85 -3.38
N LEU A 94 -4.34 9.92 -3.06
CA LEU A 94 -4.30 11.12 -3.91
C LEU A 94 -3.60 10.85 -5.25
N LEU A 95 -2.50 10.08 -5.24
CA LEU A 95 -1.77 9.70 -6.46
C LEU A 95 -2.62 8.78 -7.34
N GLU A 96 -3.28 7.77 -6.76
CA GLU A 96 -4.19 6.87 -7.45
C GLU A 96 -5.38 7.62 -8.09
N GLN A 97 -5.83 8.73 -7.50
CA GLN A 97 -6.85 9.60 -8.12
C GLN A 97 -6.29 10.45 -9.27
N GLN A 98 -5.00 10.77 -9.28
CA GLN A 98 -4.38 11.57 -10.33
C GLN A 98 -4.04 10.77 -11.59
N GLU A 99 -3.67 9.50 -11.45
CA GLU A 99 -3.36 8.58 -12.56
C GLU A 99 -4.46 8.53 -13.64
N PRO A 100 -5.75 8.30 -13.31
CA PRO A 100 -6.84 8.31 -14.28
C PRO A 100 -7.00 9.66 -15.00
N ASN A 101 -6.77 10.76 -14.30
CA ASN A 101 -6.92 12.10 -14.88
C ASN A 101 -5.84 12.38 -15.92
N GLN A 102 -4.60 11.94 -15.66
CA GLN A 102 -3.51 12.06 -16.63
C GLN A 102 -3.72 11.16 -17.86
N ILE A 103 -4.15 9.91 -17.64
CA ILE A 103 -4.45 8.98 -18.73
C ILE A 103 -5.62 9.50 -19.57
N THR A 104 -6.70 9.92 -18.93
CA THR A 104 -7.89 10.48 -19.60
C THR A 104 -7.54 11.75 -20.39
N PHE A 105 -6.67 12.61 -19.84
CA PHE A 105 -6.21 13.81 -20.53
C PHE A 105 -5.39 13.46 -21.79
N GLN A 106 -4.45 12.53 -21.70
CA GLN A 106 -3.68 12.06 -22.86
C GLN A 106 -4.55 11.38 -23.91
N GLN A 107 -5.50 10.53 -23.51
CA GLN A 107 -6.44 9.87 -24.42
C GLN A 107 -7.33 10.89 -25.15
N ASN A 108 -7.86 11.89 -24.43
CA ASN A 108 -8.66 12.96 -25.05
C ASN A 108 -7.85 13.82 -26.02
N LEU A 109 -6.59 14.13 -25.71
CA LEU A 109 -5.69 14.83 -26.64
C LEU A 109 -5.43 13.99 -27.90
N GLY A 110 -5.19 12.69 -27.74
CA GLY A 110 -5.02 11.76 -28.86
C GLY A 110 -6.27 11.68 -29.74
N ALA A 111 -7.46 11.56 -29.14
CA ALA A 111 -8.74 11.55 -29.85
C ALA A 111 -8.97 12.86 -30.63
N LYS A 112 -8.73 14.02 -30.02
CA LYS A 112 -8.83 15.32 -30.68
C LYS A 112 -7.85 15.46 -31.85
N PHE A 113 -6.63 14.93 -31.71
CA PHE A 113 -5.65 14.97 -32.79
C PHE A 113 -6.09 14.12 -33.99
N LEU A 114 -6.58 12.91 -33.74
CA LEU A 114 -7.11 12.02 -34.79
C LEU A 114 -8.32 12.63 -35.51
N ASP A 115 -9.23 13.25 -34.77
CA ASP A 115 -10.40 13.94 -35.33
C ASP A 115 -9.99 15.10 -36.27
N VAL A 116 -9.01 15.91 -35.86
CA VAL A 116 -8.46 16.99 -36.71
C VAL A 116 -7.79 16.44 -37.98
N GLN A 117 -7.11 15.29 -37.92
CA GLN A 117 -6.52 14.67 -39.12
C GLN A 117 -7.60 14.17 -40.08
N SER A 118 -8.63 13.51 -39.56
CA SER A 118 -9.78 13.04 -40.34
C SER A 118 -10.48 14.20 -41.07
N PHE A 119 -10.71 15.32 -40.38
CA PHE A 119 -11.30 16.52 -41.00
C PHE A 119 -10.44 17.12 -42.12
N LYS A 120 -9.11 17.12 -41.98
CA LYS A 120 -8.19 17.59 -43.02
C LYS A 120 -8.23 16.69 -44.25
N GLU A 121 -8.33 15.39 -44.06
CA GLU A 121 -8.38 14.39 -45.12
C GLU A 121 -9.69 14.48 -45.92
N VAL A 122 -10.84 14.61 -45.25
CA VAL A 122 -12.14 14.86 -45.89
C VAL A 122 -12.11 16.14 -46.74
N ARG A 123 -11.56 17.24 -46.19
CA ARG A 123 -11.44 18.51 -46.92
C ARG A 123 -10.53 18.41 -48.14
N ALA A 124 -9.44 17.65 -48.05
CA ALA A 124 -8.54 17.41 -49.18
C ALA A 124 -9.25 16.62 -50.30
N LEU A 125 -10.03 15.61 -49.94
CA LEU A 125 -10.82 14.81 -50.88
C LEU A 125 -11.95 15.63 -51.55
N GLU A 126 -12.63 16.51 -50.82
CA GLU A 126 -13.61 17.44 -51.41
C GLU A 126 -12.95 18.38 -52.43
N LYS A 127 -11.81 18.97 -52.09
CA LYS A 127 -11.05 19.82 -53.03
C LYS A 127 -10.66 19.06 -54.30
N ALA A 128 -10.20 17.81 -54.16
CA ALA A 128 -9.83 16.97 -55.30
C ALA A 128 -11.06 16.66 -56.18
N LYS A 129 -12.20 16.31 -55.57
CA LYS A 129 -13.45 16.02 -56.28
C LYS A 129 -14.00 17.22 -57.04
N SER A 130 -14.03 18.41 -56.42
CA SER A 130 -14.45 19.64 -57.10
C SER A 130 -13.53 20.01 -58.27
N SER A 131 -12.22 19.78 -58.14
CA SER A 131 -11.27 20.00 -59.25
C SER A 131 -11.50 19.04 -60.41
N SER A 132 -11.83 17.77 -60.15
CA SER A 132 -12.13 16.79 -61.18
C SER A 132 -13.47 17.07 -61.90
N GLN A 133 -14.49 17.55 -61.19
CA GLN A 133 -15.78 17.95 -61.78
C GLN A 133 -15.66 19.18 -62.70
N LEU A 134 -14.79 20.14 -62.37
CA LEU A 134 -14.52 21.28 -63.25
C LEU A 134 -13.78 20.86 -64.53
N GLN A 135 -12.88 19.86 -64.45
CA GLN A 135 -12.22 19.30 -65.64
C GLN A 135 -13.18 18.48 -66.51
N SER A 136 -14.10 17.69 -65.93
CA SER A 136 -15.06 16.91 -66.72
C SER A 136 -16.10 17.80 -67.41
N ASN A 137 -16.56 18.88 -66.77
CA ASN A 137 -17.52 19.80 -67.37
C ASN A 137 -16.90 20.67 -68.49
N TYR A 138 -15.58 20.88 -68.48
CA TYR A 138 -14.90 21.60 -69.56
C TYR A 138 -14.56 20.71 -70.76
N SER A 139 -14.50 19.38 -70.59
CA SER A 139 -14.18 18.45 -71.68
C SER A 139 -15.38 18.01 -72.53
N SER A 140 -16.57 18.61 -72.31
CA SER A 140 -17.78 18.37 -73.10
C SER A 140 -18.23 19.64 -73.85
N SER A 141 -17.32 20.26 -74.59
CA SER A 141 -17.68 21.12 -75.72
C SER A 141 -16.67 20.97 -76.85
N GLU A 142 -17.20 20.45 -77.96
CA GLU A 142 -16.84 20.67 -79.36
C GLU A 142 -15.37 20.50 -79.79
N SER A 143 -15.17 19.58 -80.74
CA SER A 143 -14.71 19.98 -82.08
C SER A 143 -14.82 18.80 -83.06
N GLU A 144 -15.70 18.98 -84.04
CA GLU A 144 -15.86 18.16 -85.24
C GLU A 144 -14.65 18.25 -86.19
N THR A 145 -14.52 17.23 -87.01
CA THR A 145 -13.54 16.93 -88.06
C THR A 145 -13.45 17.97 -89.19
N GLU A 146 -12.27 18.18 -89.77
CA GLU A 146 -12.08 18.41 -91.22
C GLU A 146 -10.61 18.14 -91.64
N GLU A 147 -10.45 17.40 -92.74
CA GLU A 147 -9.21 17.13 -93.48
C GLU A 147 -9.00 18.27 -94.51
N PRO A 148 -7.79 18.56 -95.04
CA PRO A 148 -7.52 18.06 -96.39
C PRO A 148 -6.04 17.85 -96.81
N GLN A 149 -5.96 17.24 -97.99
CA GLN A 149 -4.89 16.62 -98.77
C GLN A 149 -3.71 17.49 -99.29
N SER A 150 -2.55 16.80 -99.40
CA SER A 150 -1.53 16.80 -100.49
C SER A 150 -0.81 18.10 -100.91
N ARG A 151 0.54 18.06 -100.85
CA ARG A 151 1.42 18.32 -102.03
C ARG A 151 2.87 17.79 -101.88
N LYS A 152 3.17 16.77 -102.69
CA LYS A 152 4.39 16.41 -103.44
C LYS A 152 5.78 17.03 -103.09
N LYS A 153 6.73 16.11 -102.83
CA LYS A 153 8.08 15.93 -103.42
C LYS A 153 9.17 17.00 -103.21
N LEU A 154 10.31 16.63 -102.61
CA LEU A 154 11.57 16.37 -103.33
C LEU A 154 12.58 15.65 -102.42
N ARG A 155 13.30 14.71 -103.02
CA ARG A 155 14.35 13.85 -102.49
C ARG A 155 15.69 14.58 -102.59
N MET A 156 16.60 14.42 -101.62
CA MET A 156 18.02 14.13 -101.89
C MET A 156 18.79 13.75 -100.63
N ASP A 157 19.65 12.76 -100.82
CA ASP A 157 20.36 11.92 -99.87
C ASP A 157 21.62 12.57 -99.25
N ALA A 158 22.12 11.87 -98.21
CA ALA A 158 23.53 11.56 -97.92
C ALA A 158 24.44 12.71 -97.44
N SER A 159 25.40 12.49 -96.54
CA SER A 159 26.04 11.25 -96.03
C SER A 159 26.55 11.48 -94.61
#